data_AF-A0A496Q5V5-F1
#
_entry.id   AF-A0A496Q5V5-F1
#
_cell.length_a   1.000
_cell.length_b   1.000
_cell.length_c   1.000
_cell.angle_alpha   90.00
_cell.angle_beta   90.00
_cell.angle_gamma   90.00
#
_symmetry.space_group_name_H-M   'P 1'
#
loop_
_entity.id
_entity.type
_entity.pdbx_description
1 polymer ?
#
loop_
_entity_poly.entity_id
_entity_poly.type
_entity_poly.pdbx_seq_one_letter_code
_entity_poly.pdbx_strand_id
1 'polypeptide(L)'
;MEAEGVIVEEDAEIGGRMTTVKGLKARRIRIGRRSRVSGPLIGEHVRIERGAEVGDVYAKVLVMGRDSSAENLYIERGKINRGCRIYGSIKYLEDVKVDREAEVSEAPEKVHSLPQPPL
;
A
#
# COMPACT_ATOMS: atom_id res chain seq x y z
N MET A 1 -4.89 17.82 6.98
CA MET A 1 -5.20 17.14 8.25
C MET A 1 -3.95 16.39 8.65
N GLU A 2 -3.39 16.72 9.80
CA GLU A 2 -2.27 16.00 10.40
C GLU A 2 -2.84 15.20 11.57
N ALA A 3 -2.65 13.88 11.56
CA ALA A 3 -3.05 13.01 12.65
C ALA A 3 -1.83 12.18 13.07
N GLU A 4 -1.63 12.01 14.38
CA GLU A 4 -0.51 11.18 14.86
C GLU A 4 -0.64 9.75 14.37
N GLY A 5 -1.85 9.20 14.29
CA GLY A 5 -2.17 7.90 13.69
C GLY A 5 -3.68 7.67 13.74
N VAL A 6 -4.22 6.90 12.80
CA VAL A 6 -5.66 6.60 12.76
C VAL A 6 -5.84 5.08 12.85
N ILE A 7 -6.56 4.62 13.88
CA ILE A 7 -6.96 3.22 14.00
C ILE A 7 -8.47 3.17 13.78
N VAL A 8 -8.90 2.41 12.78
CA VAL A 8 -10.32 2.15 12.49
C VAL A 8 -10.52 0.64 12.52
N GLU A 9 -11.50 0.14 13.26
CA GLU A 9 -11.66 -1.31 13.45
C GLU A 9 -12.10 -2.05 12.18
N GLU A 10 -12.89 -1.40 11.32
CA GLU A 10 -13.45 -2.01 10.12
C GLU A 10 -12.95 -1.36 8.82
N ASP A 11 -13.53 -0.22 8.44
CA ASP A 11 -13.33 0.37 7.12
C ASP A 11 -12.79 1.80 7.20
N ALA A 12 -11.69 2.04 6.49
CA ALA A 12 -11.14 3.37 6.30
C ALA A 12 -11.16 3.76 4.82
N GLU A 13 -11.80 4.87 4.50
CA GLU A 13 -11.78 5.48 3.18
C GLU A 13 -11.12 6.85 3.25
N ILE A 14 -10.14 7.08 2.38
CA ILE A 14 -9.42 8.35 2.31
C ILE A 14 -9.54 8.92 0.90
N GLY A 15 -10.08 10.13 0.80
CA GLY A 15 -9.99 10.97 -0.38
C GLY A 15 -9.12 12.20 -0.12
N GLY A 16 -8.38 12.65 -1.13
CA GLY A 16 -7.59 13.88 -1.04
C GLY A 16 -6.22 13.66 -0.41
N ARG A 17 -5.82 14.49 0.57
CA ARG A 17 -4.49 14.41 1.18
C ARG A 17 -4.60 14.09 2.67
N MET A 18 -3.88 13.07 3.09
CA MET A 18 -3.74 12.69 4.50
C MET A 18 -2.25 12.54 4.83
N THR A 19 -1.82 13.10 5.95
CA THR A 19 -0.48 12.90 6.50
C THR A 19 -0.64 12.30 7.89
N THR A 20 -0.02 11.13 8.09
CA THR A 20 -0.01 10.41 9.37
C THR A 20 1.41 10.02 9.75
N VAL A 21 1.78 10.21 11.01
CA VAL A 21 3.14 9.87 11.48
C VAL A 21 3.24 8.39 11.85
N LYS A 22 2.22 7.84 12.50
CA LYS A 22 2.11 6.42 12.91
C LYS A 22 1.32 5.55 11.93
N GLY A 23 0.81 6.14 10.85
CA GLY A 23 0.07 5.42 9.81
C GLY A 23 -1.44 5.30 10.04
N LEU A 24 -2.08 4.54 9.15
CA LEU A 24 -3.48 4.15 9.20
C LEU A 24 -3.58 2.63 9.37
N LYS A 25 -4.29 2.18 10.40
CA LYS A 25 -4.62 0.77 10.61
C LYS A 25 -6.12 0.53 10.48
N ALA A 26 -6.53 -0.36 9.57
CA ALA A 26 -7.91 -0.82 9.45
C ALA A 26 -8.01 -2.19 8.78
N ARG A 27 -9.12 -2.93 8.97
CA ARG A 27 -9.31 -4.21 8.25
C ARG A 27 -9.36 -4.00 6.74
N ARG A 28 -10.14 -3.01 6.28
CA ARG A 28 -10.19 -2.62 4.86
C ARG A 28 -9.82 -1.16 4.71
N ILE A 29 -8.89 -0.88 3.82
CA ILE A 29 -8.42 0.48 3.51
C ILE A 29 -8.66 0.75 2.02
N ARG A 30 -9.32 1.86 1.73
CA ARG A 30 -9.47 2.38 0.36
C ARG A 30 -8.86 3.77 0.25
N ILE A 31 -7.85 3.90 -0.59
CA ILE A 31 -7.26 5.18 -0.97
C ILE A 31 -7.86 5.60 -2.30
N GLY A 32 -8.61 6.70 -2.29
CA GLY A 32 -9.30 7.23 -3.46
C GLY A 32 -8.37 7.77 -4.53
N ARG A 33 -8.89 7.97 -5.74
CA ARG A 33 -8.12 8.43 -6.91
C ARG A 33 -7.32 9.71 -6.61
N ARG A 34 -6.08 9.77 -7.11
CA ARG A 34 -5.21 10.97 -6.99
C ARG A 34 -5.04 11.46 -5.55
N SER A 35 -5.24 10.58 -4.59
CA SER A 35 -5.04 10.90 -3.17
C SER A 35 -3.57 10.71 -2.81
N ARG A 36 -3.10 11.43 -1.80
CA ARG A 36 -1.76 11.27 -1.25
C ARG A 36 -1.86 10.94 0.23
N VAL A 37 -1.28 9.82 0.62
CA VAL A 37 -1.19 9.39 2.01
C VAL A 37 0.28 9.25 2.40
N SER A 38 0.70 10.05 3.38
CA SER A 38 2.02 9.91 4.00
C SER A 38 1.89 9.12 5.30
N GLY A 39 2.74 8.12 5.48
CA GLY A 39 2.70 7.17 6.61
C GLY A 39 2.27 5.75 6.21
N PRO A 40 2.54 4.75 7.06
CA PRO A 40 2.30 3.34 6.75
C PRO A 40 0.80 3.00 6.72
N LEU A 41 0.40 2.16 5.77
CA LEU A 41 -0.94 1.58 5.67
C LEU A 41 -0.91 0.13 6.17
N ILE A 42 -1.73 -0.19 7.17
CA ILE A 42 -1.72 -1.51 7.83
C ILE A 42 -3.14 -2.09 7.79
N GLY A 43 -3.36 -3.13 6.98
CA GLY A 43 -4.70 -3.73 6.89
C GLY A 43 -4.77 -5.13 6.33
N GLU A 44 -5.95 -5.72 6.31
CA GLU A 44 -6.14 -7.03 5.65
C GLU A 44 -6.34 -6.85 4.15
N HIS A 45 -7.16 -5.87 3.76
CA HIS A 45 -7.45 -5.56 2.37
C HIS A 45 -7.15 -4.10 2.08
N VAL A 46 -6.17 -3.84 1.23
CA VAL A 46 -5.80 -2.49 0.83
C VAL A 46 -6.07 -2.31 -0.66
N ARG A 47 -6.87 -1.29 -0.99
CA ARG A 47 -7.14 -0.88 -2.37
C ARG A 47 -6.65 0.55 -2.57
N ILE A 48 -5.68 0.70 -3.46
CA ILE A 48 -5.13 1.99 -3.86
C ILE A 48 -5.70 2.30 -5.24
N GLU A 49 -6.46 3.39 -5.36
CA GLU A 49 -7.06 3.74 -6.65
C GLU A 49 -6.08 4.47 -7.57
N ARG A 50 -6.54 4.74 -8.79
CA ARG A 50 -5.74 5.31 -9.87
C ARG A 50 -5.03 6.60 -9.45
N GLY A 51 -3.72 6.67 -9.70
CA GLY A 51 -2.92 7.87 -9.48
C GLY A 51 -2.74 8.26 -8.03
N ALA A 52 -3.12 7.40 -7.07
CA ALA A 52 -2.88 7.65 -5.67
C ALA A 52 -1.41 7.36 -5.29
N GLU A 53 -0.91 8.06 -4.29
CA GLU A 53 0.46 7.95 -3.80
C GLU A 53 0.41 7.61 -2.31
N VAL A 54 1.11 6.55 -1.90
CA VAL A 54 1.13 6.09 -0.51
C VAL A 54 2.56 5.81 -0.04
N GLY A 55 2.78 5.74 1.26
CA GLY A 55 4.03 5.25 1.84
C GLY A 55 4.10 3.72 1.85
N ASP A 56 4.64 3.16 2.93
CA ASP A 56 4.69 1.72 3.16
C ASP A 56 3.29 1.09 3.24
N VAL A 57 3.15 -0.11 2.70
CA VAL A 57 1.90 -0.89 2.76
C VAL A 57 2.17 -2.27 3.34
N TYR A 58 1.46 -2.58 4.43
CA TYR A 58 1.43 -3.88 5.09
C TYR A 58 0.03 -4.46 4.90
N ALA A 59 -0.11 -5.49 4.05
CA ALA A 59 -1.43 -6.03 3.71
C ALA A 59 -1.49 -7.54 3.49
N LYS A 60 -2.61 -8.19 3.82
CA LYS A 60 -2.85 -9.56 3.32
C LYS A 60 -3.12 -9.53 1.81
N VAL A 61 -4.00 -8.64 1.38
CA VAL A 61 -4.38 -8.48 -0.03
C VAL A 61 -4.22 -7.03 -0.46
N LEU A 62 -3.42 -6.80 -1.51
CA LEU A 62 -3.23 -5.49 -2.11
C LEU A 62 -3.72 -5.45 -3.57
N VAL A 63 -4.43 -4.38 -3.92
CA VAL A 63 -4.71 -4.02 -5.32
C VAL A 63 -4.32 -2.56 -5.56
N MET A 64 -3.31 -2.34 -6.40
CA MET A 64 -2.89 -1.02 -6.86
C MET A 64 -3.53 -0.68 -8.19
N GLY A 65 -4.23 0.45 -8.27
CA GLY A 65 -4.80 0.99 -9.49
C GLY A 65 -3.73 1.50 -10.45
N ARG A 66 -4.10 1.79 -11.70
CA ARG A 66 -3.13 2.32 -12.68
C ARG A 66 -2.49 3.61 -12.18
N ASP A 67 -1.24 3.84 -12.59
CA ASP A 67 -0.52 5.11 -12.34
C ASP A 67 -0.32 5.44 -10.85
N SER A 68 -0.57 4.51 -9.91
CA SER A 68 -0.39 4.75 -8.46
C SER A 68 1.02 4.42 -7.99
N SER A 69 1.47 5.01 -6.88
CA SER A 69 2.79 4.75 -6.32
C SER A 69 2.78 4.38 -4.84
N ALA A 70 3.81 3.63 -4.43
CA ALA A 70 4.06 3.24 -3.05
C ALA A 70 5.56 3.29 -2.74
N GLU A 71 5.93 3.46 -1.47
CA GLU A 71 7.32 3.33 -1.01
C GLU A 71 7.71 1.86 -0.96
N ASN A 72 7.24 1.11 0.04
CA ASN A 72 7.46 -0.34 0.16
C ASN A 72 6.14 -1.11 0.18
N LEU A 73 6.17 -2.36 -0.32
CA LEU A 73 5.04 -3.29 -0.29
C LEU A 73 5.43 -4.56 0.48
N TYR A 74 4.75 -4.81 1.59
CA TYR A 74 4.88 -6.00 2.41
C TYR A 74 3.53 -6.73 2.43
N ILE A 75 3.36 -7.72 1.56
CA ILE A 75 2.04 -8.26 1.24
C ILE A 75 1.96 -9.78 1.29
N GLU A 76 0.82 -10.40 1.62
CA GLU A 76 0.70 -11.85 1.39
C GLU A 76 0.51 -12.11 -0.11
N ARG A 77 -0.47 -11.40 -0.71
CA ARG A 77 -0.70 -11.42 -2.16
C ARG A 77 -1.13 -10.07 -2.71
N GLY A 78 -0.90 -9.84 -3.99
CA GLY A 78 -1.40 -8.60 -4.60
C GLY A 78 -1.31 -8.48 -6.12
N LYS A 79 -1.91 -7.40 -6.61
CA LYS A 79 -1.91 -7.01 -8.02
C LYS A 79 -1.43 -5.56 -8.17
N ILE A 80 -0.33 -5.40 -8.90
CA ILE A 80 0.26 -4.11 -9.25
C ILE A 80 -0.04 -3.88 -10.73
N ASN A 81 -0.94 -2.93 -11.03
CA ASN A 81 -1.39 -2.68 -12.40
C ASN A 81 -0.41 -1.75 -13.15
N ARG A 82 -0.63 -1.65 -14.47
CA ARG A 82 0.08 -0.76 -15.40
C ARG A 82 0.40 0.64 -14.84
N GLY A 83 1.63 1.11 -15.07
CA GLY A 83 2.08 2.46 -14.75
C GLY A 83 2.31 2.71 -13.26
N CYS A 84 2.22 1.67 -12.41
CA CYS A 84 2.56 1.82 -11.01
C CYS A 84 4.06 2.04 -10.82
N ARG A 85 4.41 2.75 -9.75
CA ARG A 85 5.81 2.95 -9.33
C ARG A 85 6.02 2.52 -7.90
N ILE A 86 6.95 1.60 -7.67
CA ILE A 86 7.33 1.18 -6.32
C ILE A 86 8.77 1.58 -6.11
N TYR A 87 8.99 2.49 -5.17
CA TYR A 87 10.28 3.15 -4.98
C TYR A 87 11.27 2.30 -4.18
N GLY A 88 10.79 1.41 -3.31
CA GLY A 88 11.58 0.49 -2.51
C GLY A 88 11.27 -0.97 -2.80
N SER A 89 11.18 -1.77 -1.75
CA SER A 89 11.08 -3.23 -1.87
C SER A 89 9.64 -3.72 -2.03
N ILE A 90 9.48 -4.85 -2.74
CA ILE A 90 8.26 -5.64 -2.79
C ILE A 90 8.55 -7.00 -2.18
N LYS A 91 8.01 -7.30 -1.00
CA LYS A 91 8.14 -8.60 -0.33
C LYS A 91 6.78 -9.29 -0.23
N TYR A 92 6.72 -10.56 -0.63
CA TYR A 92 5.46 -11.30 -0.67
C TYR A 92 5.52 -12.74 -0.17
N LEU A 93 4.42 -13.26 0.38
CA LEU A 93 4.34 -14.64 0.89
C LEU A 93 3.77 -15.65 -0.11
N GLU A 94 2.69 -15.28 -0.81
CA GLU A 94 1.96 -16.19 -1.70
C GLU A 94 2.26 -15.89 -3.17
N ASP A 95 1.64 -14.83 -3.71
CA ASP A 95 1.65 -14.47 -5.13
C ASP A 95 1.55 -12.95 -5.34
N VAL A 96 2.36 -12.42 -6.24
CA VAL A 96 2.26 -11.02 -6.67
C VAL A 96 2.25 -10.96 -8.19
N LYS A 97 1.24 -10.28 -8.75
CA LYS A 97 1.13 -10.02 -10.19
C LYS A 97 1.55 -8.59 -10.47
N VAL A 98 2.72 -8.44 -11.07
CA VAL A 98 3.28 -7.15 -11.47
C VAL A 98 3.08 -6.98 -12.97
N ASP A 99 2.40 -5.91 -13.36
CA ASP A 99 2.26 -5.53 -14.76
C ASP A 99 3.63 -5.17 -15.36
N ARG A 100 3.84 -5.46 -16.65
CA ARG A 100 5.12 -5.23 -17.34
C ARG A 100 5.47 -3.75 -17.47
N GLU A 101 4.46 -2.88 -17.41
CA GLU A 101 4.62 -1.43 -17.44
C GLU A 101 4.71 -0.81 -16.03
N ALA A 102 4.84 -1.62 -14.97
CA ALA A 102 5.15 -1.10 -13.64
C ALA A 102 6.66 -0.89 -13.49
N GLU A 103 7.05 0.23 -12.90
CA GLU A 103 8.43 0.56 -12.55
C GLU A 103 8.68 0.10 -11.11
N VAL A 104 9.61 -0.83 -10.92
CA VAL A 104 9.99 -1.34 -9.59
C VAL A 104 11.49 -1.10 -9.40
N SER A 105 11.87 -0.44 -8.32
CA SER A 105 13.28 -0.15 -8.02
C SER A 105 14.08 -1.42 -7.73
N GLU A 106 13.44 -2.40 -7.11
CA GLU A 106 14.01 -3.68 -6.71
C GLU A 106 13.15 -4.83 -7.27
N ALA A 107 13.78 -5.98 -7.51
CA ALA A 107 13.06 -7.18 -7.92
C ALA A 107 12.13 -7.66 -6.79
N PRO A 108 10.87 -8.04 -7.09
CA PRO A 108 9.97 -8.62 -6.09
C PRO A 108 10.56 -9.88 -5.44
N GLU A 109 10.58 -9.90 -4.11
CA GLU A 109 11.18 -10.96 -3.29
C GLU A 109 10.10 -11.81 -2.62
N LYS A 110 10.08 -13.11 -2.89
CA LYS A 110 9.24 -14.05 -2.14
C LYS A 110 9.94 -14.40 -0.83
N VAL A 111 9.25 -14.20 0.30
CA VAL A 111 9.80 -14.41 1.65
C VAL A 111 8.99 -15.42 2.45
N HIS A 112 9.57 -15.96 3.52
CA HIS A 112 8.85 -16.86 4.45
C HIS A 112 8.11 -16.11 5.57
N SER A 113 8.50 -14.86 5.83
CA SER A 113 7.88 -13.98 6.82
C SER A 113 8.01 -12.53 6.39
N LEU A 114 6.96 -11.74 6.54
CA LEU A 114 6.98 -10.32 6.23
C LEU A 114 7.64 -9.49 7.35
N PRO A 115 8.26 -8.35 7.03
CA PRO A 115 8.64 -7.35 8.02
C PRO A 115 7.44 -6.95 8.90
N GLN A 116 7.71 -6.70 10.18
CA GLN A 116 6.67 -6.26 11.11
C GLN A 116 6.28 -4.81 10.82
N PRO A 117 4.98 -4.47 10.85
CA PRO A 117 4.53 -3.10 10.68
C PRO A 117 4.97 -2.22 11.86
N PRO A 118 5.25 -0.93 11.64
CA PRO A 118 5.48 0.03 12.71
C PRO A 118 4.16 0.32 13.42
N LEU A 119 4.00 -0.19 14.65
CA LEU A 119 2.87 0.09 15.54
C LEU A 119 3.36 0.71 16.84
#